data_AF-A0A9P1CUD2-F1
#
_entry.id   AF-A0A9P1CUD2-F1
#
_cell.length_a   1.000
_cell.length_b   1.000
_cell.length_c   1.000
_cell.angle_alpha   90.00
_cell.angle_beta   90.00
_cell.angle_gamma   90.00
#
_symmetry.space_group_name_H-M   'P 1'
#
loop_
_entity.id
_entity.type
_entity.pdbx_description
1 polymer ?
#
loop_
_entity_poly.entity_id
_entity_poly.type
_entity_poly.pdbx_seq_one_letter_code
_entity_poly.pdbx_strand_id
1 'polypeptide(L)'
;MCHKFSFTLDQGQNAEVTRLAAWQAREKIFKLFNQRGPDGTPKHKWPEYVEGILSPEQIQEVETQDAFFRWESRREKLVNQIVDLDPDVVSLVELDDHAFFGQSLEGEWDPDFDSVFRKRPRANSADGCGIFWRRSKFELVASEGFDMIDGNDDKGREKRDRSCLMVLLKWKTAGNNVAPLVVVSTHLAKDRDDAAVMQSSPWNEQVLQMLEDLTSLVDFKILRKRPIRRGNVPSAR
;
A
#
# COMPACT_ATOMS: atom_id res chain seq x y z
N MET A 1 11.13 2.30 -1.76
CA MET A 1 12.53 2.39 -1.27
C MET A 1 13.55 2.68 -2.41
N CYS A 2 13.41 3.77 -3.17
CA CYS A 2 14.41 4.22 -4.16
C CYS A 2 14.34 5.74 -4.41
N HIS A 3 14.41 6.52 -3.32
CA HIS A 3 14.54 7.99 -3.39
C HIS A 3 16.02 8.46 -3.32
N LYS A 4 16.99 7.53 -3.37
CA LYS A 4 18.43 7.81 -3.25
C LYS A 4 19.07 8.52 -4.46
N PHE A 5 18.34 8.75 -5.55
CA PHE A 5 18.90 9.30 -6.79
C PHE A 5 18.20 10.61 -7.18
N SER A 6 18.48 11.69 -6.45
CA SER A 6 18.15 13.04 -6.90
C SER A 6 19.45 13.80 -7.11
N PHE A 7 19.93 13.83 -8.35
CA PHE A 7 21.07 14.66 -8.74
C PHE A 7 20.58 16.07 -9.04
N THR A 8 21.04 17.07 -8.29
CA THR A 8 20.73 18.48 -8.56
C THR A 8 21.49 18.91 -9.82
N LEU A 9 20.77 19.38 -10.85
CA LEU A 9 21.36 19.77 -12.13
C LEU A 9 21.29 21.28 -12.37
N ASP A 10 22.42 21.80 -12.86
CA ASP A 10 22.67 23.19 -13.25
C ASP A 10 21.79 23.61 -14.46
N GLN A 11 21.33 24.87 -14.48
CA GLN A 11 20.33 25.35 -15.45
C GLN A 11 21.00 25.91 -16.73
N GLY A 12 21.26 25.05 -17.72
CA GLY A 12 21.75 25.44 -19.05
C GLY A 12 21.54 24.36 -20.12
N GLN A 13 21.93 24.60 -21.39
CA GLN A 13 21.85 23.60 -22.49
C GLN A 13 22.63 22.30 -22.19
N ASN A 14 23.60 22.33 -21.26
CA ASN A 14 24.27 21.15 -20.70
C ASN A 14 23.33 20.27 -19.85
N ALA A 15 22.18 20.78 -19.39
CA ALA A 15 21.24 20.07 -18.53
C ALA A 15 20.53 18.93 -19.25
N GLU A 16 20.20 19.06 -20.54
CA GLU A 16 19.51 17.99 -21.29
C GLU A 16 20.43 16.80 -21.58
N VAL A 17 21.67 17.06 -21.98
CA VAL A 17 22.69 16.01 -22.17
C VAL A 17 22.98 15.31 -20.84
N THR A 18 23.08 16.08 -19.75
CA THR A 18 23.29 15.51 -18.41
C THR A 18 22.07 14.73 -17.90
N ARG A 19 20.84 15.19 -18.21
CA ARG A 19 19.60 14.45 -17.91
C ARG A 19 19.51 13.13 -18.65
N LEU A 20 19.84 13.11 -19.95
CA LEU A 20 19.82 11.88 -20.74
C LEU A 20 20.86 10.87 -20.23
N ALA A 21 22.08 11.34 -19.94
CA ALA A 21 23.12 10.50 -19.35
C ALA A 21 22.73 9.96 -17.96
N ALA A 22 22.15 10.81 -17.10
CA ALA A 22 21.65 10.41 -15.78
C ALA A 22 20.50 9.40 -15.89
N TRP A 23 19.60 9.57 -16.86
CA TRP A 23 18.52 8.63 -17.14
C TRP A 23 19.06 7.27 -17.60
N GLN A 24 20.00 7.25 -18.54
CA GLN A 24 20.65 6.01 -19.00
C GLN A 24 21.41 5.29 -17.88
N ALA A 25 22.12 6.05 -17.04
CA ALA A 25 22.79 5.50 -15.86
C ALA A 25 21.76 4.86 -14.91
N ARG A 26 20.65 5.57 -14.63
CA ARG A 26 19.55 5.07 -13.83
C ARG A 26 18.97 3.77 -14.39
N GLU A 27 18.67 3.69 -15.69
CA GLU A 27 18.15 2.46 -16.30
C GLU A 27 19.09 1.27 -16.10
N LYS A 28 20.40 1.46 -16.30
CA LYS A 28 21.42 0.41 -16.07
C LYS A 28 21.44 -0.04 -14.61
N ILE A 29 21.42 0.90 -13.67
CA ILE A 29 21.37 0.65 -12.22
C ILE A 29 20.13 -0.17 -11.88
N PHE A 30 18.94 0.26 -12.34
CA PHE A 30 17.68 -0.44 -12.09
C PHE A 30 17.66 -1.84 -12.68
N LYS A 31 18.25 -2.04 -13.87
CA LYS A 31 18.35 -3.35 -14.50
C LYS A 31 19.20 -4.31 -13.66
N LEU A 32 20.31 -3.86 -13.09
CA LEU A 32 21.15 -4.69 -12.21
C LEU A 32 20.49 -4.91 -10.85
N PHE A 33 19.97 -3.85 -10.21
CA PHE A 33 19.27 -3.91 -8.93
C PHE A 33 18.07 -4.88 -8.93
N ASN A 34 17.33 -4.96 -10.04
CA ASN A 34 16.16 -5.83 -10.15
C ASN A 34 16.48 -7.28 -10.52
N GLN A 35 17.76 -7.64 -10.76
CA GLN A 35 18.11 -9.04 -10.97
C GLN A 35 17.88 -9.85 -9.70
N ARG A 36 17.33 -11.06 -9.87
CA ARG A 36 17.05 -12.00 -8.78
C ARG A 36 17.76 -13.33 -9.03
N GLY A 37 18.21 -13.97 -7.95
CA GLY A 37 18.71 -15.33 -7.96
C GLY A 37 17.58 -16.37 -8.12
N PRO A 38 17.93 -17.66 -8.24
CA PRO A 38 16.94 -18.75 -8.36
C PRO A 38 15.94 -18.84 -7.20
N ASP A 39 16.33 -18.36 -6.02
CA ASP A 39 15.53 -18.30 -4.79
C ASP A 39 14.70 -17.00 -4.63
N GLY A 40 14.81 -16.09 -5.61
CA GLY A 40 14.13 -14.80 -5.58
C GLY A 40 14.83 -13.73 -4.72
N THR A 41 16.04 -13.98 -4.21
CA THR A 41 16.84 -12.97 -3.50
C THR A 41 17.52 -12.01 -4.48
N PRO A 42 17.88 -10.77 -4.07
CA PRO A 42 18.65 -9.86 -4.91
C PRO A 42 19.98 -10.48 -5.34
N LYS A 43 20.27 -10.45 -6.65
CA LYS A 43 21.51 -11.04 -7.20
C LYS A 43 22.75 -10.22 -6.86
N HIS A 44 22.60 -8.89 -6.79
CA HIS A 44 23.67 -7.93 -6.52
C HIS A 44 23.30 -7.10 -5.30
N LYS A 45 24.28 -6.77 -4.48
CA LYS A 45 24.12 -5.86 -3.33
C LYS A 45 24.71 -4.49 -3.66
N TRP A 46 24.44 -3.51 -2.81
CA TRP A 46 25.19 -2.25 -2.90
C TRP A 46 26.63 -2.50 -2.41
N PRO A 47 27.68 -1.96 -3.06
CA PRO A 47 27.65 -1.11 -4.27
C PRO A 47 27.75 -1.88 -5.60
N GLU A 48 27.80 -3.22 -5.61
CA GLU A 48 28.02 -4.07 -6.79
C GLU A 48 27.16 -3.71 -8.02
N TYR A 49 25.88 -3.36 -7.84
CA TYR A 49 24.99 -3.01 -8.96
C TYR A 49 25.19 -1.59 -9.53
N VAL A 50 26.07 -0.79 -8.95
CA VAL A 50 26.44 0.55 -9.44
C VAL A 50 27.90 0.69 -9.85
N GLU A 51 28.74 -0.30 -9.55
CA GLU A 51 30.14 -0.31 -9.96
C GLU A 51 30.27 -0.25 -11.49
N GLY A 52 31.12 0.66 -11.98
CA GLY A 52 31.28 0.93 -13.41
C GLY A 52 30.15 1.75 -14.05
N ILE A 53 29.10 2.11 -13.29
CA ILE A 53 28.07 3.07 -13.71
C ILE A 53 28.27 4.41 -12.99
N LEU A 54 28.56 4.38 -11.69
CA LEU A 54 28.87 5.55 -10.88
C LEU A 54 30.38 5.64 -10.62
N SER A 55 30.89 6.86 -10.42
CA SER A 55 32.26 7.07 -9.96
C SER A 55 32.40 6.72 -8.48
N PRO A 56 33.62 6.41 -7.98
CA PRO A 56 33.86 6.19 -6.56
C PRO A 56 33.37 7.35 -5.67
N GLU A 57 33.51 8.60 -6.13
CA GLU A 57 33.06 9.79 -5.42
C GLU A 57 31.52 9.84 -5.30
N GLN A 58 30.81 9.46 -6.36
CA GLN A 58 29.33 9.40 -6.35
C GLN A 58 28.82 8.27 -5.45
N ILE A 59 29.51 7.12 -5.44
CA ILE A 59 29.20 6.02 -4.51
C ILE A 59 29.38 6.49 -3.08
N GLN A 60 30.51 7.13 -2.78
CA GLN A 60 30.80 7.69 -1.46
C GLN A 60 29.76 8.74 -1.03
N GLU A 61 29.32 9.60 -1.94
CA GLU A 61 28.26 10.59 -1.69
C GLU A 61 26.94 9.90 -1.30
N VAL A 62 26.52 8.88 -2.03
CA VAL A 62 25.30 8.11 -1.69
C VAL A 62 25.44 7.42 -0.32
N GLU A 63 26.62 6.89 -0.01
CA GLU A 63 26.89 6.24 1.28
C GLU A 63 26.84 7.22 2.45
N THR A 64 27.26 8.47 2.27
CA THR A 64 27.14 9.49 3.31
C THR A 64 25.69 9.78 3.70
N GLN A 65 24.74 9.49 2.79
CA GLN A 65 23.31 9.67 3.02
C GLN A 65 22.62 8.41 3.56
N ASP A 66 23.32 7.28 3.69
CA ASP A 66 22.70 5.99 4.02
C ASP A 66 21.92 6.01 5.34
N ALA A 67 22.42 6.75 6.33
CA ALA A 67 21.78 6.93 7.63
C ALA A 67 20.32 7.43 7.52
N PHE A 68 20.00 8.26 6.52
CA PHE A 68 18.63 8.76 6.31
C PHE A 68 17.67 7.72 5.74
N PHE A 69 18.19 6.64 5.16
CA PHE A 69 17.40 5.58 4.53
C PHE A 69 17.28 4.31 5.38
N ARG A 70 18.00 4.23 6.50
CA ARG A 70 17.86 3.14 7.47
C ARG A 70 16.42 3.02 7.95
N TRP A 71 15.91 1.80 8.00
CA TRP A 71 14.50 1.55 8.31
C TRP A 71 14.17 1.94 9.74
N GLU A 72 15.06 1.60 10.67
CA GLU A 72 14.93 1.83 12.11
C GLU A 72 14.72 3.32 12.41
N SER A 73 15.44 4.21 11.71
CA SER A 73 15.29 5.67 11.86
C SER A 73 14.06 6.23 11.12
N ARG A 74 13.60 5.58 10.05
CA ARG A 74 12.45 6.04 9.27
C ARG A 74 11.12 5.65 9.91
N ARG A 75 11.01 4.43 10.44
CA ARG A 75 9.77 3.94 11.06
C ARG A 75 9.32 4.78 12.25
N GLU A 76 10.26 5.24 13.08
CA GLU A 76 9.98 6.17 14.19
C GLU A 76 9.44 7.52 13.70
N LYS A 77 10.04 8.08 12.65
CA LYS A 77 9.56 9.33 12.03
C LYS A 77 8.16 9.18 11.44
N LEU A 78 7.88 8.03 10.81
CA LEU A 78 6.55 7.74 10.27
C LEU A 78 5.50 7.65 11.38
N VAL A 79 5.81 6.97 12.49
CA VAL A 79 4.93 6.93 13.66
C VAL A 79 4.66 8.33 14.18
N ASN A 80 5.70 9.14 14.41
CA ASN A 80 5.52 10.52 14.90
C ASN A 80 4.64 11.35 13.96
N GLN A 81 4.82 11.23 12.65
CA GLN A 81 3.97 11.91 11.68
C GLN A 81 2.50 11.45 11.73
N ILE A 82 2.26 10.15 11.93
CA ILE A 82 0.89 9.62 12.09
C ILE A 82 0.27 10.16 13.38
N VAL A 83 1.02 10.12 14.49
CA VAL A 83 0.60 10.61 15.81
C VAL A 83 0.27 12.10 15.78
N ASP A 84 1.11 12.91 15.15
CA ASP A 84 0.92 14.37 15.05
C ASP A 84 -0.36 14.75 14.27
N LEU A 85 -0.86 13.86 13.41
CA LEU A 85 -2.12 14.06 12.68
C LEU A 85 -3.36 13.73 13.54
N ASP A 86 -3.19 13.11 14.70
CA ASP A 86 -4.26 12.67 15.61
C ASP A 86 -5.42 11.92 14.91
N PRO A 87 -5.15 10.93 14.04
CA PRO A 87 -6.19 10.29 13.23
C PRO A 87 -7.15 9.44 14.07
N ASP A 88 -8.38 9.26 13.58
CA ASP A 88 -9.30 8.27 14.15
C ASP A 88 -9.27 6.93 13.43
N VAL A 89 -8.80 6.94 12.18
CA VAL A 89 -8.62 5.79 11.29
C VAL A 89 -7.35 6.02 10.47
N VAL A 90 -6.50 5.02 10.37
CA VAL A 90 -5.26 5.03 9.56
C VAL A 90 -5.29 3.85 8.61
N SER A 91 -4.97 4.10 7.34
CA SER A 91 -4.74 3.05 6.33
C SER A 91 -3.31 3.16 5.84
N LEU A 92 -2.51 2.10 6.08
CA LEU A 92 -1.12 2.00 5.65
C LEU A 92 -0.98 0.94 4.57
N VAL A 93 -0.24 1.28 3.52
CA VAL A 93 0.20 0.37 2.46
C VAL A 93 1.71 0.20 2.52
N GLU A 94 2.23 -0.86 1.90
CA GLU A 94 3.65 -1.25 2.04
C GLU A 94 4.07 -1.46 3.51
N LEU A 95 3.15 -1.91 4.37
CA LEU A 95 3.39 -2.12 5.79
C LEU A 95 4.11 -3.46 6.01
N ASP A 96 5.42 -3.43 6.26
CA ASP A 96 6.28 -4.61 6.44
C ASP A 96 6.54 -5.00 7.90
N ASP A 97 6.26 -4.11 8.86
CA ASP A 97 6.43 -4.33 10.30
C ASP A 97 5.15 -3.98 11.09
N HIS A 98 4.07 -4.71 10.83
CA HIS A 98 2.78 -4.47 11.51
C HIS A 98 2.88 -4.54 13.04
N ALA A 99 3.76 -5.40 13.57
CA ALA A 99 3.97 -5.53 15.02
C ALA A 99 4.56 -4.24 15.63
N PHE A 100 5.56 -3.63 14.99
CA PHE A 100 6.09 -2.33 15.43
C PHE A 100 5.02 -1.25 15.43
N PHE A 101 4.28 -1.09 14.31
CA PHE A 101 3.23 -0.06 14.23
C PHE A 101 2.08 -0.34 15.22
N GLY A 102 1.71 -1.59 15.43
CA GLY A 102 0.74 -1.99 16.46
C GLY A 102 1.22 -1.61 17.85
N GLN A 103 2.44 -1.96 18.23
CA GLN A 103 3.01 -1.58 19.53
C GLN A 103 3.08 -0.05 19.69
N SER A 104 3.56 0.68 18.68
CA SER A 104 3.71 2.12 18.78
C SER A 104 2.38 2.87 18.79
N LEU A 105 1.40 2.47 17.96
CA LEU A 105 0.11 3.15 17.87
C LEU A 105 -0.87 2.68 18.96
N GLU A 106 -1.03 1.37 19.15
CA GLU A 106 -1.97 0.77 20.12
C GLU A 106 -1.38 0.63 21.52
N GLY A 107 -0.07 0.55 21.66
CA GLY A 107 0.58 0.34 22.97
C GLY A 107 1.06 1.64 23.59
N GLU A 108 1.95 2.33 22.87
CA GLU A 108 2.70 3.47 23.41
C GLU A 108 1.96 4.79 23.26
N TRP A 109 1.32 5.03 22.11
CA TRP A 109 0.62 6.28 21.84
C TRP A 109 -0.80 6.31 22.40
N ASP A 110 -1.66 5.39 21.95
CA ASP A 110 -3.08 5.40 22.29
C ASP A 110 -3.62 3.96 22.49
N PRO A 111 -3.84 3.52 23.74
CA PRO A 111 -4.35 2.18 24.05
C PRO A 111 -5.74 1.88 23.51
N ASP A 112 -6.45 2.89 23.01
CA ASP A 112 -7.73 2.71 22.35
C ASP A 112 -7.57 2.39 20.86
N PHE A 113 -6.39 2.42 20.25
CA PHE A 113 -6.23 1.90 18.90
C PHE A 113 -6.34 0.38 18.84
N ASP A 114 -6.80 -0.10 17.70
CA ASP A 114 -6.81 -1.51 17.31
C ASP A 114 -6.56 -1.60 15.80
N SER A 115 -6.20 -2.77 15.30
CA SER A 115 -5.83 -2.91 13.89
C SER A 115 -6.07 -4.30 13.31
N VAL A 116 -6.11 -4.32 11.98
CA VAL A 116 -6.02 -5.54 11.18
C VAL A 116 -4.96 -5.38 10.11
N PHE A 117 -4.33 -6.49 9.76
CA PHE A 117 -3.28 -6.55 8.75
C PHE A 117 -3.56 -7.67 7.76
N ARG A 118 -3.31 -7.39 6.47
CA ARG A 118 -3.27 -8.38 5.42
C ARG A 118 -1.95 -8.31 4.68
N LYS A 119 -1.16 -9.35 4.84
CA LYS A 119 0.06 -9.59 4.08
C LYS A 119 -0.26 -9.85 2.60
N ARG A 120 0.61 -9.41 1.69
CA ARG A 120 0.54 -9.78 0.28
C ARG A 120 0.73 -11.30 0.09
N PRO A 121 0.14 -11.91 -0.96
CA PRO A 121 0.19 -13.36 -1.18
C PRO A 121 1.58 -13.91 -1.55
N ARG A 122 2.53 -13.03 -1.90
CA ARG A 122 3.87 -13.45 -2.28
C ARG A 122 4.64 -13.99 -1.07
N ALA A 123 5.16 -15.22 -1.18
CA ALA A 123 5.91 -15.87 -0.09
C ALA A 123 7.04 -15.00 0.49
N ASN A 124 7.83 -14.37 -0.38
CA ASN A 124 8.99 -13.54 -0.01
C ASN A 124 8.63 -12.08 0.29
N SER A 125 7.36 -11.70 0.24
CA SER A 125 6.94 -10.38 0.73
C SER A 125 6.88 -10.42 2.26
N ALA A 126 7.21 -9.31 2.91
CA ALA A 126 6.87 -9.05 4.31
C ALA A 126 5.76 -7.99 4.42
N ASP A 127 5.54 -7.22 3.34
CA ASP A 127 4.64 -6.09 3.29
C ASP A 127 3.18 -6.47 3.05
N GLY A 128 2.30 -5.55 3.40
CA GLY A 128 0.86 -5.70 3.28
C GLY A 128 0.12 -4.38 3.43
N CYS A 129 -1.18 -4.51 3.69
CA CYS A 129 -2.06 -3.40 4.03
C CYS A 129 -2.47 -3.52 5.49
N GLY A 130 -2.42 -2.42 6.24
CA GLY A 130 -2.88 -2.33 7.62
C GLY A 130 -3.95 -1.26 7.76
N ILE A 131 -5.01 -1.55 8.50
CA ILE A 131 -6.02 -0.57 8.90
C ILE A 131 -6.04 -0.51 10.42
N PHE A 132 -5.90 0.69 10.96
CA PHE A 132 -5.93 0.99 12.40
C PHE A 132 -7.10 1.92 12.69
N TRP A 133 -7.74 1.81 13.85
CA TRP A 133 -8.83 2.70 14.26
C TRP A 133 -8.92 2.85 15.77
N ARG A 134 -9.49 3.97 16.23
CA ARG A 134 -9.82 4.18 17.64
C ARG A 134 -11.06 3.41 18.07
N ARG A 135 -10.91 2.44 18.97
CA ARG A 135 -11.98 1.70 19.63
C ARG A 135 -12.91 2.59 20.44
N SER A 136 -12.45 3.74 20.94
CA SER A 136 -13.31 4.70 21.63
C SER A 136 -14.40 5.28 20.71
N LYS A 137 -14.13 5.37 19.40
CA LYS A 137 -15.05 5.91 18.38
C LYS A 137 -15.75 4.82 17.56
N PHE A 138 -15.03 3.75 17.24
CA PHE A 138 -15.50 2.71 16.32
C PHE A 138 -15.53 1.32 16.95
N GLU A 139 -16.48 0.51 16.50
CA GLU A 139 -16.56 -0.93 16.73
C GLU A 139 -16.31 -1.66 15.41
N LEU A 140 -15.41 -2.64 15.41
CA LEU A 140 -15.20 -3.51 14.24
C LEU A 140 -16.38 -4.47 14.10
N VAL A 141 -17.09 -4.38 12.97
CA VAL A 141 -18.24 -5.25 12.65
C VAL A 141 -17.80 -6.44 11.81
N ALA A 142 -16.91 -6.22 10.85
CA ALA A 142 -16.37 -7.24 9.96
C ALA A 142 -15.03 -6.78 9.38
N SER A 143 -14.17 -7.75 9.05
CA SER A 143 -12.95 -7.56 8.27
C SER A 143 -12.90 -8.66 7.22
N GLU A 144 -12.63 -8.27 5.98
CA GLU A 144 -12.50 -9.17 4.84
C GLU A 144 -11.32 -8.70 3.98
N GLY A 145 -10.78 -9.60 3.18
CA GLY A 145 -9.76 -9.21 2.21
C GLY A 145 -9.55 -10.29 1.18
N PHE A 146 -9.01 -9.88 0.05
CA PHE A 146 -8.76 -10.76 -1.08
C PHE A 146 -7.44 -10.39 -1.76
N ASP A 147 -6.89 -11.34 -2.49
CA ASP A 147 -5.70 -11.13 -3.30
C ASP A 147 -6.13 -10.80 -4.71
N MET A 148 -5.69 -9.67 -5.24
CA MET A 148 -6.08 -9.21 -6.57
C MET A 148 -5.43 -10.07 -7.64
N ILE A 149 -6.16 -10.29 -8.73
CA ILE A 149 -5.59 -10.85 -9.96
C ILE A 149 -4.82 -9.71 -10.65
N ASP A 150 -3.51 -9.90 -10.81
CA ASP A 150 -2.59 -8.95 -11.46
C ASP A 150 -2.34 -9.28 -12.93
N GLY A 151 -2.93 -10.37 -13.44
CA GLY A 151 -2.75 -10.91 -14.79
C GLY A 151 -2.50 -12.41 -14.75
N ASN A 152 -1.92 -12.94 -15.84
CA ASN A 152 -1.55 -14.36 -15.95
C ASN A 152 -0.03 -14.53 -16.11
N ASP A 153 0.49 -15.65 -15.61
CA ASP A 153 1.87 -16.06 -15.87
C ASP A 153 2.05 -16.68 -17.27
N ASP A 154 3.29 -17.05 -17.64
CA ASP A 154 3.62 -17.64 -18.95
C ASP A 154 2.89 -18.97 -19.23
N LYS A 155 2.26 -19.56 -18.21
CA LYS A 155 1.48 -20.81 -18.29
C LYS A 155 -0.02 -20.57 -18.23
N GLY A 156 -0.46 -19.30 -18.28
CA GLY A 156 -1.87 -18.92 -18.22
C GLY A 156 -2.50 -19.02 -16.83
N ARG A 157 -1.70 -19.14 -15.76
CA ARG A 157 -2.22 -19.20 -14.38
C ARG A 157 -2.32 -17.78 -13.83
N GLU A 158 -3.38 -17.53 -13.05
CA GLU A 158 -3.55 -16.24 -12.37
C GLU A 158 -2.33 -15.92 -11.50
N LYS A 159 -1.80 -14.72 -11.71
CA LYS A 159 -0.77 -14.14 -10.88
C LYS A 159 -1.44 -13.23 -9.86
N ARG A 160 -1.12 -13.45 -8.59
CA ARG A 160 -1.57 -12.62 -7.47
C ARG A 160 -0.37 -12.14 -6.69
N ASP A 161 -0.33 -10.84 -6.48
CA ASP A 161 0.78 -10.12 -5.90
C ASP A 161 0.30 -8.95 -5.03
N ARG A 162 -0.87 -8.40 -5.33
CA ARG A 162 -1.49 -7.31 -4.55
C ARG A 162 -2.64 -7.83 -3.71
N SER A 163 -2.93 -7.12 -2.63
CA SER A 163 -4.01 -7.46 -1.70
C SER A 163 -4.91 -6.26 -1.45
N CYS A 164 -6.19 -6.56 -1.20
CA CYS A 164 -7.17 -5.61 -0.70
C CYS A 164 -7.57 -6.01 0.72
N LEU A 165 -7.60 -5.03 1.62
CA LEU A 165 -8.11 -5.19 2.99
C LEU A 165 -9.30 -4.25 3.18
N MET A 166 -10.41 -4.77 3.68
CA MET A 166 -11.64 -4.04 3.92
C MET A 166 -12.10 -4.26 5.35
N VAL A 167 -12.43 -3.18 6.06
CA VAL A 167 -13.08 -3.25 7.37
C VAL A 167 -14.39 -2.49 7.37
N LEU A 168 -15.37 -3.06 8.06
CA LEU A 168 -16.65 -2.43 8.34
C LEU A 168 -16.63 -1.95 9.79
N LEU A 169 -16.66 -0.64 9.98
CA LEU A 169 -16.64 0.03 11.27
C LEU A 169 -18.01 0.63 11.59
N LYS A 170 -18.50 0.41 12.80
CA LYS A 170 -19.71 1.06 13.32
C LYS A 170 -19.30 2.18 14.26
N TRP A 171 -19.83 3.38 14.05
CA TRP A 171 -19.64 4.50 14.96
C TRP A 171 -20.41 4.26 16.28
N LYS A 172 -19.73 4.32 17.43
CA LYS A 172 -20.31 3.96 18.73
C LYS A 172 -21.37 4.93 19.24
N THR A 173 -21.12 6.24 19.13
CA THR A 173 -21.99 7.28 19.73
C THR A 173 -23.15 7.75 18.85
N ALA A 174 -23.27 7.24 17.62
CA ALA A 174 -24.19 7.79 16.62
C ALA A 174 -25.57 7.11 16.62
N GLY A 175 -25.85 6.26 17.61
CA GLY A 175 -27.08 5.47 17.68
C GLY A 175 -27.20 4.46 16.52
N ASN A 176 -28.35 3.81 16.41
CA ASN A 176 -28.58 2.78 15.38
C ASN A 176 -28.92 3.34 13.99
N ASN A 177 -28.99 4.67 13.83
CA ASN A 177 -29.43 5.33 12.59
C ASN A 177 -28.29 5.84 11.71
N VAL A 178 -27.03 5.72 12.13
CA VAL A 178 -25.89 6.12 11.32
C VAL A 178 -25.33 4.93 10.54
N ALA A 179 -25.10 5.17 9.24
CA ALA A 179 -24.55 4.18 8.34
C ALA A 179 -23.15 3.77 8.81
N PRO A 180 -22.82 2.47 8.74
CA PRO A 180 -21.47 2.03 9.05
C PRO A 180 -20.48 2.57 8.01
N LEU A 181 -19.23 2.75 8.42
CA LEU A 181 -18.12 3.18 7.59
C LEU A 181 -17.40 1.94 7.04
N VAL A 182 -17.22 1.86 5.73
CA VAL A 182 -16.29 0.87 5.13
C VAL A 182 -14.97 1.57 4.84
N VAL A 183 -13.88 1.00 5.34
CA VAL A 183 -12.52 1.48 5.06
C VAL A 183 -11.83 0.42 4.22
N VAL A 184 -11.26 0.84 3.09
CA VAL A 184 -10.57 -0.03 2.14
C VAL A 184 -9.12 0.40 2.04
N SER A 185 -8.20 -0.55 2.16
CA SER A 185 -6.76 -0.33 2.05
C SER A 185 -6.19 -1.26 0.98
N THR A 186 -5.56 -0.69 -0.03
CA THR A 186 -4.90 -1.44 -1.10
C THR A 186 -3.80 -0.62 -1.78
N HIS A 187 -2.85 -1.29 -2.39
CA HIS A 187 -1.80 -0.70 -3.21
C HIS A 187 -1.91 -1.22 -4.65
N LEU A 188 -2.47 -0.38 -5.53
CA LEU A 188 -2.79 -0.73 -6.91
C LEU A 188 -1.54 -0.84 -7.79
N ALA A 189 -1.69 -1.44 -8.96
CA ALA A 189 -0.65 -1.43 -9.97
C ALA A 189 -0.32 0.00 -10.41
N LYS A 190 0.98 0.31 -10.53
CA LYS A 190 1.39 1.55 -11.20
C LYS A 190 0.94 1.44 -12.67
N ASP A 191 0.28 2.47 -13.19
CA ASP A 191 0.03 2.58 -14.62
C ASP A 191 1.36 2.47 -15.38
N ARG A 192 1.33 1.78 -16.51
CA ARG A 192 2.44 1.83 -17.46
C ARG A 192 2.46 3.25 -18.02
N ASP A 193 3.63 3.88 -18.06
CA ASP A 193 3.79 5.25 -18.58
C ASP A 193 3.48 5.36 -20.10
N ASP A 194 3.05 4.26 -20.73
CA ASP A 194 2.66 4.18 -22.13
C ASP A 194 1.19 4.64 -22.30
N ALA A 195 1.01 5.89 -22.71
CA ALA A 195 -0.29 6.49 -23.01
C ALA A 195 -1.17 5.68 -24.00
N ALA A 196 -0.59 4.72 -24.72
CA ALA A 196 -1.29 3.84 -25.66
C ALA A 196 -2.07 2.67 -25.00
N VAL A 197 -1.87 2.38 -23.71
CA VAL A 197 -2.50 1.23 -23.01
C VAL A 197 -3.48 1.67 -21.93
N MET A 198 -4.21 2.77 -22.16
CA MET A 198 -5.22 3.26 -21.19
C MET A 198 -6.51 2.43 -21.15
N GLN A 199 -6.75 1.53 -22.12
CA GLN A 199 -8.00 0.76 -22.21
C GLN A 199 -7.97 -0.59 -21.46
N SER A 200 -6.80 -1.08 -21.04
CA SER A 200 -6.65 -2.35 -20.31
C SER A 200 -5.50 -2.26 -19.28
N SER A 201 -5.49 -1.20 -18.48
CA SER A 201 -4.52 -1.10 -17.38
C SER A 201 -4.89 -2.11 -16.29
N PRO A 202 -3.94 -2.90 -15.77
CA PRO A 202 -4.13 -3.74 -14.58
C PRO A 202 -4.70 -2.94 -13.40
N TRP A 203 -4.47 -1.63 -13.35
CA TRP A 203 -5.08 -0.74 -12.38
C TRP A 203 -6.62 -0.74 -12.48
N ASN A 204 -7.18 -0.61 -13.69
CA ASN A 204 -8.63 -0.61 -13.91
C ASN A 204 -9.26 -1.94 -13.48
N GLU A 205 -8.65 -3.06 -13.87
CA GLU A 205 -9.11 -4.40 -13.50
C GLU A 205 -9.10 -4.60 -11.97
N GLN A 206 -8.12 -4.04 -11.28
CA GLN A 206 -8.01 -4.11 -9.82
C GLN A 206 -9.05 -3.24 -9.11
N VAL A 207 -9.31 -2.04 -9.64
CA VAL A 207 -10.39 -1.19 -9.14
C VAL A 207 -11.75 -1.87 -9.31
N LEU A 208 -11.98 -2.51 -10.46
CA LEU A 208 -13.22 -3.26 -10.69
C LEU A 208 -13.38 -4.43 -9.71
N GLN A 209 -12.34 -5.26 -9.53
CA GLN A 209 -12.35 -6.33 -8.53
C GLN A 209 -12.69 -5.80 -7.11
N MET A 210 -12.10 -4.66 -6.73
CA MET A 210 -12.39 -4.01 -5.45
C MET A 210 -13.84 -3.55 -5.33
N LEU A 211 -14.42 -2.96 -6.38
CA LEU A 211 -15.80 -2.49 -6.36
C LEU A 211 -16.80 -3.66 -6.32
N GLU A 212 -16.52 -4.75 -7.03
CA GLU A 212 -17.33 -5.98 -7.00
C GLU A 212 -17.37 -6.57 -5.58
N ASP A 213 -16.21 -6.74 -4.95
CA ASP A 213 -16.13 -7.30 -3.60
C ASP A 213 -16.69 -6.34 -2.53
N LEU A 214 -16.50 -5.04 -2.70
CA LEU A 214 -17.10 -4.03 -1.81
C LEU A 214 -18.64 -4.11 -1.85
N THR A 215 -19.22 -4.25 -3.04
CA THR A 215 -20.67 -4.36 -3.21
C THR A 215 -21.20 -5.63 -2.54
N SER A 216 -20.49 -6.75 -2.71
CA SER A 216 -20.79 -8.02 -2.03
C SER A 216 -20.75 -7.91 -0.51
N LEU A 217 -19.73 -7.24 0.05
CA LEU A 217 -19.59 -7.00 1.49
C LEU A 217 -20.78 -6.21 2.05
N VAL A 218 -21.15 -5.12 1.38
CA VAL A 218 -22.25 -4.24 1.76
C VAL A 218 -23.59 -4.99 1.71
N ASP A 219 -23.86 -5.69 0.61
CA ASP A 219 -25.12 -6.41 0.42
C ASP A 219 -25.30 -7.53 1.45
N PHE A 220 -24.24 -8.29 1.72
CA PHE A 220 -24.30 -9.43 2.62
C PHE A 220 -24.40 -9.03 4.09
N LYS A 221 -23.64 -8.00 4.52
CA LYS A 221 -23.49 -7.68 5.95
C LYS A 221 -24.38 -6.51 6.41
N ILE A 222 -24.72 -5.56 5.54
CA ILE A 222 -25.47 -4.35 5.90
C ILE A 222 -26.95 -4.47 5.52
N LEU A 223 -27.26 -4.90 4.30
CA LEU A 223 -28.64 -4.85 3.79
C LEU A 223 -29.51 -6.04 4.26
N ARG A 224 -28.94 -7.25 4.41
CA ARG A 224 -29.70 -8.43 4.87
C ARG A 224 -30.04 -8.43 6.36
N LYS A 225 -29.48 -7.52 7.17
CA LYS A 225 -29.83 -7.36 8.59
C LYS A 225 -31.01 -6.40 8.83
N ARG A 226 -31.56 -5.75 7.81
CA ARG A 226 -32.80 -4.98 7.95
C ARG A 226 -33.99 -5.94 7.82
N PRO A 227 -34.81 -6.16 8.87
CA PRO A 227 -36.09 -6.82 8.66
C PRO A 227 -36.89 -5.93 7.70
N ILE A 228 -37.37 -6.51 6.61
CA ILE A 228 -38.35 -5.87 5.74
C ILE A 228 -39.52 -5.52 6.65
N ARG A 229 -39.68 -4.25 7.03
CA ARG A 229 -40.91 -3.76 7.62
C ARG A 229 -41.96 -3.90 6.52
N ARG A 230 -42.70 -5.02 6.52
CA ARG A 230 -43.94 -5.12 5.77
C ARG A 230 -44.82 -4.00 6.30
N GLY A 231 -44.97 -2.95 5.49
CA GLY A 231 -45.89 -1.87 5.79
C GLY A 231 -47.26 -2.49 6.05
N ASN A 232 -47.90 -2.09 7.15
CA ASN A 232 -49.31 -2.38 7.37
C ASN A 232 -50.07 -1.83 6.15
N VAL A 233 -50.60 -2.75 5.34
CA VAL A 233 -51.64 -2.42 4.37
C VAL A 233 -52.87 -2.03 5.20
N PRO A 234 -53.42 -0.81 5.05
CA PRO A 234 -54.66 -0.45 5.71
C PRO A 234 -55.74 -1.41 5.22
N SER A 235 -56.43 -2.09 6.14
CA SER A 235 -57.62 -2.85 5.80
C SER A 235 -58.63 -1.88 5.19
N ALA A 236 -58.92 -2.06 3.91
CA ALA A 236 -60.08 -1.43 3.29
C ALA A 236 -61.35 -1.91 4.02
N ARG A 237 -62.25 -0.96 4.23
CA ARG A 237 -63.51 -1.08 4.98
C ARG A 237 -64.41 -2.21 4.50
#